data_AF-A0AAC9YZA7-F1
#
_entry.id   AF-A0AAC9YZA7-F1
#
_cell.length_a   1.000
_cell.length_b   1.000
_cell.length_c   1.000
_cell.angle_alpha   90.00
_cell.angle_beta   90.00
_cell.angle_gamma   90.00
#
_symmetry.space_group_name_H-M   'P 1'
#
loop_
_entity.id
_entity.type
_entity.pdbx_description
1 polymer ?
#
loop_
_entity_poly.entity_id
_entity_poly.type
_entity_poly.pdbx_seq_one_letter_code
_entity_poly.pdbx_strand_id
1 'polypeptide(L)'
;MKRYLFLIVLVGMISCKKEEPSEVSPSDRNLQNIKALRKELTEAPYGWKVLYFPKTDSLLFANKDEILEKDPLFRERYGYGGFYFLMKFDDKGTVQMRADYDSKSMVETKESEFEIKQNTFTQLSFTTFNYIHRLVNDRFSGNSDFMYAGRDFENNLVFKTASYIEPAREYVVFEKLKSPIDWEDTRNTTDNALTESYKNRKIFEQMKNPQVVIRKGSRIFFQSDMIVRSTRGTPQYNQFLREIIEKRYYLFRFNKKPDLVNPRIAKESTGLGSGYVGTEQGLTFRTGLRYTEKYIFRDFERRGDKFVCELVKVYDAILKREMYVSKHLYPDGEPTYFIAEITDEGM
;
A
#
# COMPACT_ATOMS: atom_id res chain seq x y z
N MET A 1 79.02 -43.20 -18.16
CA MET A 1 77.63 -43.47 -17.75
C MET A 1 77.37 -42.77 -16.42
N LYS A 2 76.29 -41.96 -16.37
CA LYS A 2 75.43 -41.58 -15.23
C LYS A 2 75.98 -41.03 -13.90
N ARG A 3 75.53 -39.77 -13.66
CA ARG A 3 74.89 -39.21 -12.43
C ARG A 3 75.84 -38.82 -11.27
N TYR A 4 75.72 -37.67 -10.61
CA TYR A 4 74.52 -37.05 -10.04
C TYR A 4 74.55 -35.51 -10.05
N LEU A 5 73.35 -34.94 -10.13
CA LEU A 5 72.99 -33.53 -10.10
C LEU A 5 72.65 -33.13 -8.65
N PHE A 6 73.15 -32.01 -8.14
CA PHE A 6 72.54 -31.28 -7.02
C PHE A 6 72.46 -29.80 -7.40
N LEU A 7 71.22 -29.32 -7.58
CA LEU A 7 70.89 -27.97 -8.03
C LEU A 7 70.22 -27.28 -6.85
N ILE A 8 70.90 -26.30 -6.25
CA ILE A 8 70.36 -25.45 -5.18
C ILE A 8 69.50 -24.38 -5.84
N VAL A 9 68.18 -24.44 -5.62
CA VAL A 9 67.21 -23.43 -6.06
C VAL A 9 67.07 -22.39 -4.95
N LEU A 10 67.50 -21.16 -5.23
CA LEU A 10 67.22 -19.98 -4.42
C LEU A 10 65.77 -19.54 -4.71
N VAL A 11 64.84 -19.83 -3.80
CA VAL A 11 63.46 -19.36 -3.89
C VAL A 11 63.40 -17.95 -3.31
N GLY A 12 63.24 -16.95 -4.18
CA GLY A 12 62.96 -15.58 -3.79
C GLY A 12 61.54 -15.45 -3.22
N MET A 13 61.42 -14.83 -2.05
CA MET A 13 60.13 -14.48 -1.47
C MET A 13 59.47 -13.37 -2.30
N ILE A 14 58.47 -13.73 -3.11
CA ILE A 14 57.52 -12.78 -3.67
C ILE A 14 56.50 -12.47 -2.56
N SER A 15 56.67 -11.31 -1.92
CA SER A 15 55.66 -10.74 -1.04
C SER A 15 54.46 -10.31 -1.87
N CYS A 16 53.40 -11.12 -1.90
CA CYS A 16 52.08 -10.68 -2.32
C CYS A 16 51.63 -9.57 -1.38
N LYS A 17 51.70 -8.30 -1.83
CA LYS A 17 50.89 -7.25 -1.23
C LYS A 17 49.42 -7.63 -1.43
N LYS A 18 48.77 -8.10 -0.37
CA LYS A 18 47.31 -8.04 -0.28
C LYS A 18 46.95 -6.57 -0.29
N GLU A 19 46.35 -6.11 -1.38
CA GLU A 19 45.57 -4.88 -1.35
C GLU A 19 44.43 -5.12 -0.36
N GLU A 20 44.48 -4.45 0.78
CA GLU A 20 43.33 -4.38 1.68
C GLU A 20 42.20 -3.68 0.92
N PRO A 21 40.97 -4.22 0.92
CA PRO A 21 39.85 -3.51 0.35
C PRO A 21 39.70 -2.20 1.13
N SER A 22 39.84 -1.06 0.44
CA SER A 22 39.68 0.26 1.04
C SER A 22 38.40 0.29 1.85
N GLU A 23 38.52 0.41 3.18
CA GLU A 23 37.36 0.56 4.04
C GLU A 23 36.65 1.85 3.65
N VAL A 24 35.50 1.72 2.97
CA VAL A 24 34.66 2.87 2.60
C VAL A 24 34.29 3.60 3.90
N SER A 25 34.69 4.87 4.01
CA SER A 25 34.44 5.68 5.21
C SER A 25 32.94 5.83 5.46
N PRO A 26 32.49 6.05 6.71
CA PRO A 26 31.08 6.31 6.99
C PRO A 26 30.49 7.47 6.16
N SER A 27 31.27 8.53 5.93
CA SER A 27 30.90 9.65 5.06
C SER A 27 30.71 9.24 3.61
N ASP A 28 31.59 8.39 3.08
CA ASP A 28 31.47 7.90 1.71
C ASP A 28 30.24 7.00 1.54
N ARG A 29 29.94 6.14 2.53
CA ARG A 29 28.73 5.32 2.54
C ARG A 29 27.47 6.19 2.57
N ASN A 30 27.46 7.24 3.38
CA ASN A 30 26.34 8.17 3.46
C ASN A 30 26.10 8.85 2.10
N LEU A 31 27.16 9.33 1.47
CA LEU A 31 27.08 9.96 0.15
C LEU A 31 26.63 8.95 -0.93
N GLN A 32 27.09 7.71 -0.86
CA GLN A 32 26.68 6.64 -1.77
C GLN A 32 25.18 6.34 -1.63
N ASN A 33 24.64 6.24 -0.41
CA ASN A 33 23.22 6.00 -0.18
C ASN A 33 22.34 7.14 -0.71
N ILE A 34 22.74 8.40 -0.44
CA ILE A 34 22.05 9.59 -0.99
C ILE A 34 22.03 9.55 -2.52
N LYS A 35 23.20 9.33 -3.13
CA LYS A 35 23.34 9.27 -4.59
C LYS A 35 22.54 8.12 -5.19
N ALA A 36 22.56 6.94 -4.57
CA ALA A 36 21.84 5.76 -5.04
C ALA A 36 20.32 5.97 -5.05
N LEU A 37 19.76 6.49 -3.95
CA LEU A 37 18.33 6.77 -3.89
C LEU A 37 17.93 7.90 -4.85
N ARG A 38 18.75 8.97 -4.94
CA ARG A 38 18.48 10.08 -5.86
C ARG A 38 18.45 9.58 -7.29
N LYS A 39 19.49 8.85 -7.69
CA LYS A 39 19.61 8.23 -9.00
C LYS A 39 18.38 7.35 -9.31
N GLU A 40 18.02 6.45 -8.40
CA GLU A 40 16.86 5.58 -8.58
C GLU A 40 15.57 6.38 -8.83
N LEU A 41 15.30 7.41 -8.03
CA LEU A 41 14.10 8.24 -8.17
C LEU A 41 14.07 9.00 -9.50
N THR A 42 15.20 9.58 -9.93
CA THR A 42 15.29 10.43 -11.12
C THR A 42 15.43 9.65 -12.42
N GLU A 43 15.94 8.41 -12.39
CA GLU A 43 16.11 7.57 -13.57
C GLU A 43 14.85 6.78 -13.96
N ALA A 44 13.75 6.89 -13.18
CA ALA A 44 12.47 6.32 -13.57
C ALA A 44 11.88 7.11 -14.76
N PRO A 45 11.91 6.59 -16.00
CA PRO A 45 11.68 7.41 -17.21
C PRO A 45 10.27 8.01 -17.27
N TYR A 46 9.30 7.30 -16.71
CA TYR A 46 7.89 7.70 -16.70
C TYR A 46 7.44 8.24 -15.33
N GLY A 47 8.32 8.19 -14.32
CA GLY A 47 8.01 8.51 -12.95
C GLY A 47 7.49 7.31 -12.15
N TRP A 48 6.74 7.62 -11.10
CA TRP A 48 6.33 6.71 -10.04
C TRP A 48 4.83 6.80 -9.77
N LYS A 49 4.22 5.65 -9.55
CA LYS A 49 2.98 5.50 -8.81
C LYS A 49 3.35 5.39 -7.33
N VAL A 50 2.72 6.19 -6.49
CA VAL A 50 2.98 6.20 -5.06
C VAL A 50 1.68 5.96 -4.30
N LEU A 51 1.66 4.92 -3.49
CA LEU A 51 0.61 4.70 -2.50
C LEU A 51 1.11 5.15 -1.14
N TYR A 52 0.37 6.04 -0.49
CA TYR A 52 0.65 6.46 0.87
C TYR A 52 -0.58 6.23 1.77
N PHE A 53 -0.37 5.40 2.79
CA PHE A 53 -1.34 5.06 3.83
C PHE A 53 -0.92 5.73 5.15
N PRO A 54 -1.37 6.98 5.41
CA PRO A 54 -1.07 7.68 6.66
C PRO A 54 -1.90 7.11 7.82
N LYS A 55 -1.31 6.95 9.01
CA LYS A 55 -2.03 6.53 10.23
C LYS A 55 -2.84 5.22 10.07
N THR A 56 -2.34 4.31 9.25
CA THR A 56 -2.99 3.04 9.03
C THR A 56 -2.77 2.09 10.23
N ASP A 57 -3.64 1.10 10.38
CA ASP A 57 -3.46 0.04 11.38
C ASP A 57 -3.80 -1.29 10.73
N SER A 58 -2.78 -2.13 10.55
CA SER A 58 -2.98 -3.41 9.89
C SER A 58 -3.74 -4.46 10.70
N LEU A 59 -3.92 -4.23 11.99
CA LEU A 59 -4.55 -5.17 12.92
C LEU A 59 -5.95 -4.71 13.36
N LEU A 60 -6.34 -3.47 13.04
CA LEU A 60 -7.66 -2.96 13.34
C LEU A 60 -8.74 -3.76 12.59
N PHE A 61 -9.69 -4.33 13.34
CA PHE A 61 -10.73 -5.23 12.81
C PHE A 61 -10.20 -6.40 11.98
N ALA A 62 -9.01 -6.92 12.33
CA ALA A 62 -8.41 -8.09 11.70
C ALA A 62 -8.86 -9.42 12.34
N ASN A 63 -9.49 -9.38 13.50
CA ASN A 63 -9.98 -10.57 14.19
C ASN A 63 -11.46 -10.80 13.86
N LYS A 64 -11.72 -11.77 12.98
CA LYS A 64 -13.08 -12.14 12.55
C LYS A 64 -14.01 -12.62 13.69
N ASP A 65 -13.44 -12.99 14.85
CA ASP A 65 -14.18 -13.50 16.00
C ASP A 65 -14.37 -12.44 17.10
N GLU A 66 -13.82 -11.23 16.92
CA GLU A 66 -14.02 -10.08 17.82
C GLU A 66 -15.47 -9.61 17.80
N ILE A 67 -16.10 -9.55 18.97
CA ILE A 67 -17.46 -9.03 19.14
C ILE A 67 -17.40 -7.52 19.29
N LEU A 68 -17.84 -6.79 18.26
CA LEU A 68 -17.73 -5.34 18.17
C LEU A 68 -18.54 -4.63 19.26
N GLU A 69 -19.75 -5.11 19.55
CA GLU A 69 -20.65 -4.53 20.55
C GLU A 69 -20.14 -4.62 22.00
N LYS A 70 -19.07 -5.39 22.27
CA LYS A 70 -18.41 -5.36 23.59
C LYS A 70 -17.62 -4.07 23.83
N ASP A 71 -17.26 -3.38 22.76
CA ASP A 71 -16.63 -2.07 22.80
C ASP A 71 -17.66 -0.99 22.42
N PRO A 72 -18.18 -0.20 23.37
CA PRO A 72 -19.18 0.82 23.06
C PRO A 72 -18.65 1.92 22.11
N LEU A 73 -17.33 2.05 21.98
CA LEU A 73 -16.67 3.06 21.16
C LEU A 73 -16.16 2.52 19.82
N PHE A 74 -16.56 1.30 19.40
CA PHE A 74 -15.99 0.68 18.20
C PHE A 74 -16.23 1.52 16.92
N ARG A 75 -17.30 2.33 16.90
CA ARG A 75 -17.63 3.23 15.79
C ARG A 75 -16.72 4.46 15.71
N GLU A 76 -16.04 4.81 16.80
CA GLU A 76 -15.12 5.95 16.87
C GLU A 76 -13.69 5.55 16.46
N ARG A 77 -13.37 4.26 16.48
CA ARG A 77 -12.03 3.73 16.16
C ARG A 77 -11.86 3.23 14.72
N TYR A 78 -12.67 3.71 13.77
CA TYR A 78 -12.42 3.40 12.35
C TYR A 78 -11.05 3.94 11.92
N GLY A 79 -10.32 3.14 11.14
CA GLY A 79 -8.96 3.45 10.74
C GLY A 79 -8.87 4.40 9.55
N TYR A 80 -7.70 4.41 8.93
CA TYR A 80 -7.36 5.27 7.78
C TYR A 80 -6.87 4.43 6.60
N GLY A 81 -7.31 4.81 5.41
CA GLY A 81 -6.90 4.25 4.13
C GLY A 81 -5.82 5.06 3.43
N GLY A 82 -5.65 4.76 2.15
CA GLY A 82 -4.52 5.23 1.36
C GLY A 82 -4.89 6.28 0.34
N PHE A 83 -3.85 6.93 -0.17
CA PHE A 83 -3.91 7.94 -1.21
C PHE A 83 -2.97 7.55 -2.34
N TYR A 84 -3.40 7.84 -3.57
CA TYR A 84 -2.65 7.53 -4.78
C TYR A 84 -2.07 8.84 -5.33
N PHE A 85 -0.78 8.82 -5.60
CA PHE A 85 -0.07 9.92 -6.25
C PHE A 85 0.67 9.42 -7.49
N LEU A 86 0.81 10.31 -8.46
CA LEU A 86 1.82 10.19 -9.50
C LEU A 86 2.94 11.16 -9.15
N MET A 87 4.19 10.73 -9.28
CA MET A 87 5.36 11.56 -9.03
C MET A 87 6.40 11.42 -10.13
N LYS A 88 6.98 12.53 -10.59
CA LYS A 88 8.15 12.51 -11.48
C LYS A 88 9.23 13.42 -10.91
N PHE A 89 10.36 12.81 -10.55
CA PHE A 89 11.51 13.50 -9.98
C PHE A 89 12.47 13.91 -11.09
N ASP A 90 13.09 15.06 -10.94
CA ASP A 90 14.17 15.51 -11.83
C ASP A 90 15.53 15.59 -11.10
N ASP A 91 16.58 15.74 -11.88
CA ASP A 91 17.95 15.87 -11.40
C ASP A 91 18.22 17.21 -10.69
N LYS A 92 17.43 18.24 -10.98
CA LYS A 92 17.48 19.58 -10.37
C LYS A 92 16.93 19.62 -8.94
N GLY A 93 16.27 18.56 -8.49
CA GLY A 93 15.69 18.50 -7.14
C GLY A 93 14.23 18.93 -7.08
N THR A 94 13.52 18.92 -8.21
CA THR A 94 12.08 19.16 -8.27
C THR A 94 11.31 17.85 -8.50
N VAL A 95 10.04 17.87 -8.09
CA VAL A 95 9.10 16.79 -8.30
C VAL A 95 7.76 17.33 -8.75
N GLN A 96 7.30 16.82 -9.88
CA GLN A 96 5.94 17.02 -10.39
C GLN A 96 5.02 15.98 -9.76
N MET A 97 3.85 16.40 -9.28
CA MET A 97 2.92 15.54 -8.56
C MET A 97 1.46 15.76 -8.99
N ARG A 98 0.71 14.66 -9.11
CA ARG A 98 -0.77 14.62 -9.20
C ARG A 98 -1.31 13.69 -8.12
N ALA A 99 -2.56 13.90 -7.67
CA ALA A 99 -3.14 13.16 -6.56
C ALA A 99 -4.60 12.76 -6.80
N ASP A 100 -5.07 11.74 -6.09
CA ASP A 100 -6.42 11.20 -6.25
C ASP A 100 -7.48 11.82 -5.34
N TYR A 101 -7.27 13.03 -4.82
CA TYR A 101 -8.21 13.65 -3.87
C TYR A 101 -9.58 13.93 -4.52
N ASP A 102 -9.54 14.60 -5.67
CA ASP A 102 -10.68 15.14 -6.39
C ASP A 102 -10.36 15.22 -7.90
N SER A 103 -11.36 15.58 -8.71
CA SER A 103 -11.18 15.72 -10.16
C SER A 103 -10.13 16.74 -10.58
N LYS A 104 -9.83 17.74 -9.73
CA LYS A 104 -8.88 18.81 -10.02
C LYS A 104 -7.44 18.33 -9.80
N SER A 105 -7.16 17.78 -8.62
CA SER A 105 -5.85 17.27 -8.24
C SER A 105 -5.37 16.07 -9.07
N MET A 106 -6.29 15.39 -9.76
CA MET A 106 -5.95 14.33 -10.71
C MET A 106 -5.26 14.84 -11.97
N VAL A 107 -5.50 16.09 -12.37
CA VAL A 107 -5.01 16.66 -13.63
C VAL A 107 -4.10 17.86 -13.42
N GLU A 108 -4.27 18.59 -12.32
CA GLU A 108 -3.40 19.70 -11.95
C GLU A 108 -2.05 19.16 -11.47
N THR A 109 -1.01 19.39 -12.26
CA THR A 109 0.36 19.07 -11.86
C THR A 109 0.86 20.12 -10.88
N LYS A 110 1.27 19.68 -9.70
CA LYS A 110 1.94 20.51 -8.70
C LYS A 110 3.44 20.23 -8.71
N GLU A 111 4.23 21.24 -9.08
CA GLU A 111 5.67 21.21 -8.94
C GLU A 111 6.08 21.62 -7.51
N SER A 112 7.06 20.92 -6.96
CA SER A 112 7.62 21.15 -5.63
C SER A 112 9.07 20.69 -5.59
N GLU A 113 9.76 20.95 -4.48
CA GLU A 113 11.16 20.59 -4.27
C GLU A 113 11.28 19.37 -3.37
N PHE A 114 12.31 18.58 -3.60
CA PHE A 114 12.66 17.45 -2.76
C PHE A 114 14.16 17.40 -2.46
N GLU A 115 14.48 16.86 -1.30
CA GLU A 115 15.85 16.61 -0.88
C GLU A 115 16.02 15.16 -0.44
N ILE A 116 17.23 14.64 -0.61
CA ILE A 116 17.63 13.36 0.00
C ILE A 116 18.76 13.63 0.97
N LYS A 117 18.55 13.24 2.22
CA LYS A 117 19.52 13.38 3.31
C LYS A 117 19.83 12.01 3.88
N GLN A 118 21.00 11.90 4.50
CA GLN A 118 21.38 10.73 5.28
C GLN A 118 21.58 11.15 6.73
N ASN A 119 20.66 10.70 7.59
CA ASN A 119 20.84 10.72 9.04
C ASN A 119 21.08 9.26 9.48
N THR A 120 20.33 8.78 10.47
CA THR A 120 20.25 7.35 10.80
C THR A 120 19.74 6.53 9.60
N PHE A 121 18.82 7.09 8.81
CA PHE A 121 18.28 6.49 7.60
C PHE A 121 18.47 7.43 6.40
N THR A 122 18.48 6.87 5.19
CA THR A 122 18.34 7.64 3.95
C THR A 122 16.90 8.16 3.89
N GLN A 123 16.72 9.47 3.84
CA GLN A 123 15.42 10.12 3.94
C GLN A 123 15.15 10.93 2.67
N LEU A 124 13.97 10.74 2.08
CA LEU A 124 13.37 11.62 1.08
C LEU A 124 12.48 12.63 1.79
N SER A 125 12.72 13.92 1.57
CA SER A 125 11.94 15.01 2.15
C SER A 125 11.34 15.88 1.06
N PHE A 126 10.06 16.18 1.14
CA PHE A 126 9.45 17.23 0.32
C PHE A 126 9.57 18.57 1.04
N THR A 127 10.36 19.50 0.51
CA THR A 127 10.75 20.74 1.20
C THR A 127 9.83 21.92 0.91
N THR A 128 9.06 21.85 -0.20
CA THR A 128 8.04 22.85 -0.53
C THR A 128 6.66 22.22 -0.70
N PHE A 129 5.61 23.04 -0.56
CA PHE A 129 4.23 22.57 -0.47
C PHE A 129 3.77 21.81 -1.73
N ASN A 130 3.21 20.63 -1.51
CA ASN A 130 2.63 19.77 -2.53
C ASN A 130 1.42 18.98 -2.00
N TYR A 131 0.93 17.98 -2.76
CA TYR A 131 -0.24 17.20 -2.36
C TYR A 131 -0.02 16.31 -1.13
N ILE A 132 1.21 15.89 -0.81
CA ILE A 132 1.50 15.13 0.43
C ILE A 132 1.25 15.98 1.66
N HIS A 133 1.59 17.28 1.61
CA HIS A 133 1.41 18.22 2.72
C HIS A 133 -0.07 18.38 3.12
N ARG A 134 -1.03 18.07 2.24
CA ARG A 134 -2.46 18.04 2.60
C ARG A 134 -2.81 16.94 3.61
N LEU A 135 -1.96 15.93 3.78
CA LEU A 135 -2.12 14.87 4.78
C LEU A 135 -1.41 15.19 6.11
N VAL A 136 -0.55 16.21 6.12
CA VAL A 136 0.22 16.63 7.31
C VAL A 136 -0.68 17.52 8.17
N ASN A 137 -1.53 16.89 8.98
CA ASN A 137 -2.46 17.53 9.91
C ASN A 137 -2.89 16.55 11.00
N ASP A 138 -3.56 17.03 12.04
CA ASP A 138 -3.98 16.20 13.19
C ASP A 138 -4.89 15.03 12.79
N ARG A 139 -5.66 15.21 11.70
CA ARG A 139 -6.63 14.22 11.25
C ARG A 139 -5.93 12.99 10.68
N PHE A 140 -5.07 13.17 9.67
CA PHE A 140 -4.40 12.08 8.97
C PHE A 140 -3.04 11.75 9.56
N SER A 141 -2.45 12.66 10.34
CA SER A 141 -1.12 12.51 10.94
C SER A 141 -0.04 12.12 9.92
N GLY A 142 -0.22 12.57 8.67
CA GLY A 142 0.72 12.29 7.60
C GLY A 142 2.04 13.03 7.78
N ASN A 143 3.05 12.62 7.02
CA ASN A 143 4.41 13.15 7.06
C ASN A 143 4.88 13.49 5.63
N SER A 144 5.79 14.45 5.50
CA SER A 144 6.50 14.78 4.27
C SER A 144 7.95 14.27 4.23
N ASP A 145 8.38 13.62 5.30
CA ASP A 145 9.68 12.97 5.44
C ASP A 145 9.53 11.44 5.42
N PHE A 146 10.09 10.82 4.39
CA PHE A 146 10.00 9.40 4.10
C PHE A 146 11.37 8.73 4.24
N MET A 147 11.52 7.87 5.25
CA MET A 147 12.73 7.07 5.48
C MET A 147 12.71 5.82 4.62
N TYR A 148 13.75 5.65 3.80
CA TYR A 148 13.90 4.49 2.92
C TYR A 148 14.09 3.21 3.75
N ALA A 149 13.20 2.24 3.54
CA ALA A 149 13.16 0.98 4.27
C ALA A 149 13.63 -0.22 3.42
N GLY A 150 13.98 0.01 2.15
CA GLY A 150 14.41 -1.02 1.22
C GLY A 150 13.40 -1.25 0.10
N ARG A 151 13.29 -2.50 -0.34
CA ARG A 151 12.37 -2.91 -1.41
C ARG A 151 11.44 -4.01 -0.95
N ASP A 152 10.22 -4.03 -1.49
CA ASP A 152 9.33 -5.17 -1.35
C ASP A 152 9.67 -6.28 -2.36
N PHE A 153 8.92 -7.38 -2.31
CA PHE A 153 9.11 -8.53 -3.18
C PHE A 153 8.81 -8.24 -4.66
N GLU A 154 8.08 -7.16 -4.94
CA GLU A 154 7.81 -6.64 -6.29
C GLU A 154 8.91 -5.68 -6.76
N ASN A 155 9.98 -5.54 -5.97
CA ASN A 155 11.09 -4.62 -6.21
C ASN A 155 10.68 -3.13 -6.17
N ASN A 156 9.53 -2.80 -5.59
CA ASN A 156 9.09 -1.43 -5.35
C ASN A 156 9.89 -0.81 -4.21
N LEU A 157 10.09 0.51 -4.23
CA LEU A 157 10.71 1.18 -3.09
C LEU A 157 9.70 1.29 -1.95
N VAL A 158 10.13 0.93 -0.75
CA VAL A 158 9.31 1.04 0.46
C VAL A 158 9.91 2.09 1.37
N PHE A 159 9.06 2.99 1.86
CA PHE A 159 9.41 3.98 2.87
C PHE A 159 8.53 3.86 4.11
N LYS A 160 9.02 4.42 5.21
CA LYS A 160 8.33 4.58 6.49
C LYS A 160 8.45 6.03 6.95
N THR A 161 7.63 6.44 7.92
CA THR A 161 7.80 7.73 8.61
C THR A 161 8.27 7.50 10.04
N ALA A 162 8.72 8.57 10.70
CA ALA A 162 9.15 8.53 12.10
C ALA A 162 7.97 8.57 13.10
N SER A 163 6.73 8.70 12.61
CA SER A 163 5.54 8.90 13.44
C SER A 163 5.16 7.68 14.26
N TYR A 164 5.59 6.47 13.86
CA TYR A 164 5.24 5.21 14.52
C TYR A 164 6.45 4.31 14.70
N ILE A 165 6.60 3.79 15.92
CA ILE A 165 7.63 2.80 16.25
C ILE A 165 7.13 1.39 15.94
N GLU A 166 5.81 1.16 16.08
CA GLU A 166 5.23 -0.14 15.83
C GLU A 166 5.29 -0.52 14.34
N PRO A 167 5.66 -1.77 14.04
CA PRO A 167 5.56 -2.27 12.69
C PRO A 167 4.10 -2.20 12.23
N ALA A 168 3.91 -1.98 10.93
CA ALA A 168 2.62 -2.10 10.25
C ALA A 168 1.58 -0.98 10.49
N ARG A 169 2.02 0.20 10.96
CA ARG A 169 1.19 1.41 11.09
C ARG A 169 1.17 2.30 9.85
N GLU A 170 2.22 2.33 9.05
CA GLU A 170 2.26 3.17 7.84
C GLU A 170 3.00 2.51 6.71
N TYR A 171 2.56 2.84 5.50
CA TYR A 171 3.10 2.27 4.28
C TYR A 171 3.17 3.34 3.20
N VAL A 172 4.38 3.53 2.67
CA VAL A 172 4.67 4.37 1.52
C VAL A 172 5.36 3.48 0.50
N VAL A 173 4.76 3.29 -0.67
CA VAL A 173 5.27 2.36 -1.68
C VAL A 173 5.33 3.06 -3.02
N PHE A 174 6.49 3.01 -3.66
CA PHE A 174 6.75 3.61 -4.96
C PHE A 174 6.96 2.49 -5.98
N GLU A 175 6.01 2.39 -6.91
CA GLU A 175 6.04 1.49 -8.07
C GLU A 175 6.44 2.30 -9.31
N LYS A 176 7.39 1.80 -10.11
CA LYS A 176 7.78 2.47 -11.37
C LYS A 176 6.61 2.44 -12.35
N LEU A 177 6.31 3.58 -12.96
CA LEU A 177 5.34 3.64 -14.03
C LEU A 177 5.85 2.89 -15.26
N LYS A 178 4.97 2.11 -15.88
CA LYS A 178 5.28 1.28 -17.06
C LYS A 178 5.05 2.01 -18.39
N SER A 179 4.36 3.14 -18.35
CA SER A 179 4.00 3.95 -19.51
C SER A 179 4.13 5.43 -19.18
N PRO A 180 4.45 6.29 -20.18
CA PRO A 180 4.54 7.73 -19.97
C PRO A 180 3.19 8.33 -19.55
N ILE A 181 3.26 9.47 -18.86
CA ILE A 181 2.12 10.30 -18.50
C ILE A 181 2.36 11.68 -19.09
N ASP A 182 1.31 12.27 -19.67
CA ASP A 182 1.33 13.67 -20.07
C ASP A 182 1.08 14.55 -18.83
N TRP A 183 2.15 15.19 -18.37
CA TRP A 183 2.13 16.04 -17.18
C TRP A 183 1.57 17.44 -17.46
N GLU A 184 1.43 17.83 -18.74
CA GLU A 184 0.87 19.12 -19.17
C GLU A 184 -0.61 19.00 -19.58
N ASP A 185 -1.11 17.79 -19.86
CA ASP A 185 -2.53 17.56 -20.16
C ASP A 185 -3.39 17.75 -18.90
N THR A 186 -4.02 18.92 -18.82
CA THR A 186 -4.94 19.33 -17.74
C THR A 186 -6.41 19.02 -18.05
N ARG A 187 -6.72 18.46 -19.23
CA ARG A 187 -8.11 18.27 -19.68
C ARG A 187 -8.72 16.92 -19.28
N ASN A 188 -8.00 16.12 -18.49
CA ASN A 188 -8.37 14.74 -18.14
C ASN A 188 -8.61 13.86 -19.37
N THR A 189 -7.97 14.17 -20.50
CA THR A 189 -8.27 13.52 -21.79
C THR A 189 -7.55 12.20 -22.00
N THR A 190 -6.54 11.88 -21.19
CA THR A 190 -5.83 10.59 -21.22
C THR A 190 -6.24 9.71 -20.04
N ASP A 191 -6.89 8.59 -20.33
CA ASP A 191 -7.07 7.48 -19.38
C ASP A 191 -5.67 7.00 -18.93
N ASN A 192 -5.29 7.39 -17.71
CA ASN A 192 -4.06 6.95 -17.07
C ASN A 192 -4.38 6.21 -15.75
N ALA A 193 -3.37 5.59 -15.14
CA ALA A 193 -3.53 4.79 -13.94
C ALA A 193 -4.17 5.55 -12.75
N LEU A 194 -3.89 6.85 -12.61
CA LEU A 194 -4.50 7.69 -11.56
C LEU A 194 -5.99 7.94 -11.83
N THR A 195 -6.37 8.20 -13.08
CA THR A 195 -7.76 8.40 -13.48
C THR A 195 -8.58 7.13 -13.26
N GLU A 196 -8.05 5.95 -13.63
CA GLU A 196 -8.72 4.66 -13.38
C GLU A 196 -8.79 4.34 -11.88
N SER A 197 -7.72 4.58 -11.14
CA SER A 197 -7.71 4.47 -9.67
C SER A 197 -8.83 5.30 -9.03
N TYR A 198 -8.96 6.57 -9.42
CA TYR A 198 -10.00 7.45 -8.93
C TYR A 198 -11.40 6.96 -9.31
N LYS A 199 -11.61 6.53 -10.57
CA LYS A 199 -12.90 5.96 -11.02
C LYS A 199 -13.29 4.75 -10.17
N ASN A 200 -12.36 3.80 -9.97
CA ASN A 200 -12.61 2.59 -9.18
C ASN A 200 -12.89 2.91 -7.70
N ARG A 201 -12.12 3.84 -7.09
CA ARG A 201 -12.39 4.34 -5.75
C ARG A 201 -13.79 4.95 -5.65
N LYS A 202 -14.17 5.80 -6.60
CA LYS A 202 -15.48 6.47 -6.60
C LYS A 202 -16.64 5.51 -6.74
N ILE A 203 -16.49 4.47 -7.56
CA ILE A 203 -17.50 3.42 -7.69
C ILE A 203 -17.71 2.71 -6.36
N PHE A 204 -16.64 2.33 -5.67
CA PHE A 204 -16.76 1.74 -4.34
C PHE A 204 -17.37 2.70 -3.31
N GLU A 205 -17.00 3.98 -3.33
CA GLU A 205 -17.58 5.02 -2.46
C GLU A 205 -19.07 5.26 -2.72
N GLN A 206 -19.54 5.01 -3.96
CA GLN A 206 -20.93 5.16 -4.36
C GLN A 206 -21.80 3.93 -4.07
N MET A 207 -21.20 2.78 -3.78
CA MET A 207 -21.95 1.58 -3.38
C MET A 207 -22.82 1.89 -2.16
N LYS A 208 -24.12 1.56 -2.25
CA LYS A 208 -25.12 1.84 -1.22
C LYS A 208 -24.94 0.93 -0.02
N ASN A 209 -24.69 -0.35 -0.26
CA ASN A 209 -24.55 -1.40 0.73
C ASN A 209 -23.44 -2.39 0.30
N PRO A 210 -22.16 -1.97 0.33
CA PRO A 210 -21.07 -2.86 -0.03
C PRO A 210 -20.99 -4.03 0.96
N GLN A 211 -21.11 -5.25 0.45
CA GLN A 211 -20.98 -6.50 1.22
C GLN A 211 -19.82 -7.32 0.64
N VAL A 212 -19.18 -8.14 1.48
CA VAL A 212 -18.12 -9.06 1.07
C VAL A 212 -18.50 -10.51 1.36
N VAL A 213 -18.28 -11.37 0.39
CA VAL A 213 -18.38 -12.83 0.53
C VAL A 213 -17.01 -13.44 0.31
N ILE A 214 -16.51 -14.17 1.31
CA ILE A 214 -15.29 -14.97 1.23
C ILE A 214 -15.70 -16.44 1.11
N ARG A 215 -15.29 -17.10 0.02
CA ARG A 215 -15.65 -18.49 -0.27
C ARG A 215 -14.50 -19.30 -0.83
N LYS A 216 -14.61 -20.62 -0.73
CA LYS A 216 -13.80 -21.60 -1.48
C LYS A 216 -14.73 -22.62 -2.10
N GLY A 217 -14.80 -22.64 -3.44
CA GLY A 217 -15.82 -23.40 -4.15
C GLY A 217 -17.23 -22.96 -3.73
N SER A 218 -18.04 -23.91 -3.25
CA SER A 218 -19.40 -23.68 -2.73
C SER A 218 -19.44 -23.30 -1.24
N ARG A 219 -18.34 -23.42 -0.50
CA ARG A 219 -18.30 -23.14 0.94
C ARG A 219 -18.06 -21.67 1.21
N ILE A 220 -18.98 -21.03 1.94
CA ILE A 220 -18.83 -19.67 2.46
C ILE A 220 -18.09 -19.72 3.82
N PHE A 221 -17.08 -18.89 3.95
CA PHE A 221 -16.22 -18.77 5.13
C PHE A 221 -16.52 -17.50 5.92
N PHE A 222 -16.94 -16.44 5.22
CA PHE A 222 -17.40 -15.17 5.78
C PHE A 222 -18.36 -14.53 4.78
N GLN A 223 -19.46 -13.97 5.27
CA GLN A 223 -20.39 -13.19 4.47
C GLN A 223 -20.88 -12.06 5.38
N SER A 224 -20.59 -10.83 5.00
CA SER A 224 -21.20 -9.69 5.67
C SER A 224 -22.66 -9.55 5.22
N ASP A 225 -23.50 -9.10 6.14
CA ASP A 225 -24.96 -9.00 5.95
C ASP A 225 -25.55 -7.75 6.63
N MET A 226 -24.71 -6.93 7.27
CA MET A 226 -25.15 -5.73 7.95
C MET A 226 -24.99 -4.49 7.08
N ILE A 227 -26.01 -3.63 7.10
CA ILE A 227 -25.98 -2.34 6.40
C ILE A 227 -25.12 -1.35 7.19
N VAL A 228 -23.98 -0.98 6.63
CA VAL A 228 -23.07 0.02 7.23
C VAL A 228 -23.26 1.41 6.61
N ARG A 229 -23.64 1.49 5.34
CA ARG A 229 -23.99 2.74 4.64
C ARG A 229 -25.51 2.80 4.45
N SER A 230 -26.14 3.86 4.95
CA SER A 230 -27.58 4.10 4.78
C SER A 230 -27.84 5.57 4.53
N THR A 231 -28.72 5.87 3.58
CA THR A 231 -29.13 7.24 3.25
C THR A 231 -30.22 7.78 4.18
N ARG A 232 -30.75 6.94 5.08
CA ARG A 232 -31.83 7.27 6.03
C ARG A 232 -31.31 7.34 7.46
N GLY A 233 -30.32 8.21 7.68
CA GLY A 233 -29.61 8.37 8.95
C GLY A 233 -29.93 9.63 9.73
N THR A 234 -29.68 9.60 11.03
CA THR A 234 -29.59 10.82 11.86
C THR A 234 -28.41 11.71 11.40
N PRO A 235 -28.38 13.01 11.75
CA PRO A 235 -27.24 13.87 11.44
C PRO A 235 -25.88 13.29 11.88
N GLN A 236 -25.83 12.67 13.07
CA GLN A 236 -24.64 12.02 13.61
C GLN A 236 -24.20 10.82 12.76
N TYR A 237 -25.15 10.02 12.30
CA TYR A 237 -24.84 8.89 11.41
C TYR A 237 -24.35 9.38 10.04
N ASN A 238 -24.95 10.44 9.49
CA ASN A 238 -24.49 11.04 8.23
C ASN A 238 -23.08 11.62 8.38
N GLN A 239 -22.71 12.14 9.55
CA GLN A 239 -21.33 12.55 9.84
C GLN A 239 -20.39 11.34 9.84
N PHE A 240 -20.75 10.26 10.54
CA PHE A 240 -19.99 9.01 10.51
C PHE A 240 -19.77 8.51 9.07
N LEU A 241 -20.81 8.53 8.23
CA LEU A 241 -20.69 8.12 6.83
C LEU A 241 -19.72 9.00 6.01
N ARG A 242 -19.74 10.32 6.23
CA ARG A 242 -18.75 11.22 5.62
C ARG A 242 -17.35 10.89 6.10
N GLU A 243 -17.18 10.66 7.40
CA GLU A 243 -15.89 10.37 8.00
C GLU A 243 -15.27 9.08 7.46
N ILE A 244 -16.03 7.98 7.30
CA ILE A 244 -15.47 6.73 6.77
C ILE A 244 -15.05 6.86 5.31
N ILE A 245 -15.75 7.68 4.50
CA ILE A 245 -15.39 7.97 3.11
C ILE A 245 -14.13 8.83 3.06
N GLU A 246 -14.09 9.90 3.85
CA GLU A 246 -12.94 10.81 3.91
C GLU A 246 -11.69 10.12 4.48
N LYS A 247 -11.85 9.24 5.49
CA LYS A 247 -10.78 8.38 6.04
C LYS A 247 -10.46 7.20 5.12
N ARG A 248 -11.28 6.92 4.10
CA ARG A 248 -11.15 5.79 3.17
C ARG A 248 -11.02 4.45 3.91
N TYR A 249 -11.92 4.20 4.84
CA TYR A 249 -11.95 2.97 5.63
C TYR A 249 -13.31 2.32 5.54
N TYR A 250 -13.36 0.99 5.41
CA TYR A 250 -14.60 0.24 5.43
C TYR A 250 -14.51 -0.98 6.33
N LEU A 251 -15.61 -1.28 7.03
CA LEU A 251 -15.76 -2.43 7.91
C LEU A 251 -16.95 -3.26 7.42
N PHE A 252 -16.67 -4.44 6.88
CA PHE A 252 -17.69 -5.40 6.47
C PHE A 252 -18.16 -6.18 7.69
N ARG A 253 -19.43 -6.05 8.06
CA ARG A 253 -19.97 -6.58 9.31
C ARG A 253 -20.89 -7.77 9.09
N PHE A 254 -20.71 -8.78 9.92
CA PHE A 254 -21.55 -9.97 9.98
C PHE A 254 -22.36 -9.98 11.28
N ASN A 255 -23.68 -10.16 11.16
CA ASN A 255 -24.60 -10.23 12.27
C ASN A 255 -24.55 -11.62 12.91
N LYS A 256 -23.72 -11.76 13.96
CA LYS A 256 -23.58 -13.02 14.69
C LYS A 256 -24.83 -13.34 15.52
N LYS A 257 -25.49 -12.32 16.06
CA LYS A 257 -26.71 -12.46 16.87
C LYS A 257 -27.64 -11.27 16.62
N PRO A 258 -28.73 -11.46 15.86
CA PRO A 258 -29.69 -10.40 15.62
C PRO A 258 -30.43 -10.02 16.89
N ASP A 259 -30.85 -8.76 16.97
CA ASP A 259 -31.83 -8.36 17.97
C ASP A 259 -33.22 -8.90 17.58
N LEU A 260 -33.89 -9.55 18.55
CA LEU A 260 -35.19 -10.19 18.34
C LEU A 260 -36.33 -9.19 18.15
N VAL A 261 -36.15 -7.93 18.56
CA VAL A 261 -37.16 -6.86 18.49
C VAL A 261 -36.90 -5.96 17.29
N ASN A 262 -35.64 -5.63 17.02
CA ASN A 262 -35.24 -4.85 15.85
C ASN A 262 -34.15 -5.57 15.04
N PRO A 263 -34.52 -6.37 14.02
CA PRO A 263 -33.56 -7.12 13.19
C PRO A 263 -32.52 -6.26 12.45
N ARG A 264 -32.70 -4.93 12.41
CA ARG A 264 -31.73 -3.99 11.83
C ARG A 264 -30.55 -3.67 12.77
N ILE A 265 -30.61 -4.12 14.02
CA ILE A 265 -29.56 -3.96 15.02
C ILE A 265 -29.04 -5.35 15.36
N ALA A 266 -27.71 -5.49 15.44
CA ALA A 266 -27.08 -6.68 15.97
C ALA A 266 -26.90 -6.52 17.48
N LYS A 267 -27.23 -7.56 18.25
CA LYS A 267 -26.79 -7.68 19.65
C LYS A 267 -25.32 -8.03 19.71
N GLU A 268 -24.87 -8.87 18.77
CA GLU A 268 -23.46 -9.22 18.60
C GLU A 268 -23.15 -9.28 17.10
N SER A 269 -22.10 -8.60 16.71
CA SER A 269 -21.56 -8.64 15.35
C SER A 269 -20.06 -8.80 15.39
N THR A 270 -19.53 -9.36 14.31
CA THR A 270 -18.10 -9.34 14.02
C THR A 270 -17.89 -8.65 12.68
N GLY A 271 -16.63 -8.45 12.27
CA GLY A 271 -16.37 -7.90 10.97
C GLY A 271 -14.92 -7.94 10.56
N LEU A 272 -14.70 -7.68 9.27
CA LEU A 272 -13.39 -7.51 8.67
C LEU A 272 -13.29 -6.10 8.11
N GLY A 273 -12.31 -5.34 8.57
CA GLY A 273 -12.10 -3.96 8.16
C GLY A 273 -10.72 -3.72 7.59
N SER A 274 -10.61 -2.73 6.72
CA SER A 274 -9.33 -2.23 6.24
C SER A 274 -9.49 -0.85 5.62
N GLY A 275 -8.42 -0.06 5.67
CA GLY A 275 -8.26 1.13 4.84
C GLY A 275 -8.11 0.72 3.38
N TYR A 276 -8.62 1.54 2.45
CA TYR A 276 -8.57 1.28 1.01
C TYR A 276 -8.05 2.48 0.21
N VAL A 277 -7.62 2.20 -1.01
CA VAL A 277 -7.35 3.19 -2.07
C VAL A 277 -7.70 2.56 -3.42
N GLY A 278 -8.02 3.39 -4.41
CA GLY A 278 -8.17 2.94 -5.79
C GLY A 278 -6.85 2.45 -6.39
N THR A 279 -6.96 1.57 -7.37
CA THR A 279 -5.88 1.20 -8.29
C THR A 279 -6.42 1.18 -9.71
N GLU A 280 -5.52 1.21 -10.67
CA GLU A 280 -5.85 1.10 -12.09
C GLU A 280 -6.66 -0.16 -12.44
N GLN A 281 -6.50 -1.24 -11.67
CA GLN A 281 -7.24 -2.49 -11.86
C GLN A 281 -8.44 -2.65 -10.92
N GLY A 282 -8.56 -1.85 -9.85
CA GLY A 282 -9.68 -1.92 -8.91
C GLY A 282 -9.41 -1.19 -7.58
N LEU A 283 -9.29 -1.95 -6.49
CA LEU A 283 -9.04 -1.42 -5.14
C LEU A 283 -7.88 -2.18 -4.50
N THR A 284 -7.12 -1.50 -3.64
CA THR A 284 -6.24 -2.19 -2.70
C THR A 284 -6.58 -1.83 -1.27
N PHE A 285 -6.86 -2.85 -0.48
CA PHE A 285 -6.91 -2.84 0.96
C PHE A 285 -5.52 -3.25 1.46
N ARG A 286 -4.53 -2.36 1.41
CA ARG A 286 -3.11 -2.73 1.60
C ARG A 286 -2.85 -3.51 2.89
N THR A 287 -3.53 -3.16 3.98
CA THR A 287 -3.48 -3.90 5.24
C THR A 287 -4.20 -5.24 5.21
N GLY A 288 -5.20 -5.35 4.34
CA GLY A 288 -5.91 -6.55 3.96
C GLY A 288 -7.16 -6.82 4.77
N LEU A 289 -8.17 -7.41 4.13
CA LEU A 289 -9.26 -8.08 4.84
C LEU A 289 -8.74 -9.45 5.30
N ARG A 290 -8.46 -9.55 6.60
CA ARG A 290 -7.76 -10.69 7.21
C ARG A 290 -8.74 -11.74 7.70
N TYR A 291 -9.01 -12.76 6.89
CA TYR A 291 -9.82 -13.88 7.36
C TYR A 291 -9.04 -14.81 8.29
N THR A 292 -7.76 -15.02 7.98
CA THR A 292 -6.78 -15.72 8.83
C THR A 292 -5.41 -15.06 8.65
N GLU A 293 -4.38 -15.50 9.38
CA GLU A 293 -3.00 -15.05 9.17
C GLU A 293 -2.48 -15.33 7.75
N LYS A 294 -3.04 -16.37 7.10
CA LYS A 294 -2.66 -16.81 5.75
C LYS A 294 -3.52 -16.20 4.66
N TYR A 295 -4.84 -16.20 4.84
CA TYR A 295 -5.80 -15.71 3.85
C TYR A 295 -6.13 -14.24 4.13
N ILE A 296 -5.35 -13.37 3.48
CA ILE A 296 -5.45 -11.92 3.58
C ILE A 296 -5.75 -11.37 2.18
N PHE A 297 -6.94 -10.82 2.00
CA PHE A 297 -7.40 -10.29 0.72
C PHE A 297 -7.04 -8.80 0.62
N ARG A 298 -6.09 -8.45 -0.25
CA ARG A 298 -5.54 -7.09 -0.37
C ARG A 298 -6.01 -6.40 -1.63
N ASP A 299 -5.59 -6.92 -2.78
CA ASP A 299 -5.83 -6.29 -4.07
C ASP A 299 -7.04 -6.95 -4.72
N PHE A 300 -8.04 -6.13 -5.05
CA PHE A 300 -9.26 -6.54 -5.70
C PHE A 300 -9.32 -5.96 -7.10
N GLU A 301 -9.50 -6.83 -8.08
CA GLU A 301 -9.73 -6.45 -9.46
C GLU A 301 -11.21 -6.09 -9.63
N ARG A 302 -11.49 -4.99 -10.33
CA ARG A 302 -12.86 -4.65 -10.71
C ARG A 302 -13.31 -5.52 -11.88
N ARG A 303 -14.47 -6.16 -11.73
CA ARG A 303 -15.11 -6.98 -12.76
C ARG A 303 -16.56 -6.53 -12.91
N GLY A 304 -16.80 -5.59 -13.82
CA GLY A 304 -18.12 -4.96 -13.97
C GLY A 304 -18.45 -4.04 -12.78
N ASP A 305 -19.48 -4.43 -12.02
CA ASP A 305 -20.01 -3.74 -10.85
C ASP A 305 -19.46 -4.25 -9.51
N LYS A 306 -18.63 -5.30 -9.54
CA LYS A 306 -18.03 -5.92 -8.35
C LYS A 306 -16.52 -5.81 -8.31
N PHE A 307 -15.96 -6.07 -7.13
CA PHE A 307 -14.52 -6.16 -6.90
C PHE A 307 -14.17 -7.57 -6.40
N VAL A 308 -13.18 -8.21 -7.03
CA VAL A 308 -12.85 -9.62 -6.80
C VAL A 308 -11.38 -9.80 -6.47
N CYS A 309 -11.09 -10.50 -5.37
CA CYS A 309 -9.76 -10.94 -4.98
C CYS A 309 -9.75 -12.47 -4.91
N GLU A 310 -9.18 -13.12 -5.93
CA GLU A 310 -8.87 -14.55 -5.90
C GLU A 310 -7.42 -14.72 -5.42
N LEU A 311 -7.19 -15.52 -4.38
CA LEU A 311 -5.84 -15.77 -3.87
C LEU A 311 -5.17 -16.91 -4.63
N VAL A 312 -3.94 -16.67 -5.05
CA VAL A 312 -2.98 -17.67 -5.50
C VAL A 312 -1.81 -17.74 -4.53
N LYS A 313 -1.12 -18.86 -4.57
CA LYS A 313 0.07 -19.11 -3.78
C LYS A 313 1.31 -18.96 -4.67
N VAL A 314 2.28 -18.18 -4.19
CA VAL A 314 3.56 -17.92 -4.87
C VAL A 314 4.71 -18.15 -3.91
N TYR A 315 5.90 -18.45 -4.42
CA TYR A 315 7.11 -18.55 -3.61
C TYR A 315 7.95 -17.29 -3.77
N ASP A 316 8.22 -16.60 -2.66
CA ASP A 316 9.14 -15.49 -2.62
C ASP A 316 10.56 -16.03 -2.42
N ALA A 317 11.39 -15.93 -3.46
CA ALA A 317 12.78 -16.39 -3.41
C ALA A 317 13.67 -15.55 -2.48
N ILE A 318 13.33 -14.27 -2.26
CA ILE A 318 14.09 -13.35 -1.41
C ILE A 318 13.77 -13.64 0.06
N LEU A 319 12.48 -13.69 0.41
CA LEU A 319 12.02 -13.97 1.76
C LEU A 319 12.02 -15.47 2.09
N LYS A 320 12.28 -16.33 1.10
CA LYS A 320 12.31 -17.79 1.19
C LYS A 320 11.06 -18.37 1.85
N ARG A 321 9.89 -17.86 1.45
CA ARG A 321 8.60 -18.27 2.01
C ARG A 321 7.49 -18.23 0.98
N GLU A 322 6.46 -19.00 1.24
CA GLU A 322 5.23 -18.95 0.48
C GLU A 322 4.42 -17.70 0.84
N MET A 323 3.85 -17.05 -0.17
CA MET A 323 2.97 -15.90 -0.02
C MET A 323 1.64 -16.16 -0.70
N TYR A 324 0.60 -15.50 -0.20
CA TYR A 324 -0.76 -15.54 -0.73
C TYR A 324 -1.09 -14.16 -1.25
N VAL A 325 -1.25 -14.06 -2.56
CA VAL A 325 -1.36 -12.81 -3.32
C VAL A 325 -2.52 -12.89 -4.31
N SER A 326 -2.96 -11.75 -4.83
CA SER A 326 -4.09 -11.70 -5.75
C SER A 326 -3.71 -12.22 -7.14
N LYS A 327 -4.55 -13.10 -7.68
CA LYS A 327 -4.33 -13.78 -8.97
C LYS A 327 -4.17 -12.83 -10.16
N HIS A 328 -4.88 -11.71 -10.19
CA HIS A 328 -4.77 -10.77 -11.31
C HIS A 328 -3.38 -10.11 -11.37
N LEU A 329 -2.65 -10.05 -10.26
CA LEU A 329 -1.26 -9.60 -10.21
C LEU A 329 -0.27 -10.75 -10.45
N TYR A 330 -0.67 -11.99 -10.15
CA TYR A 330 0.15 -13.20 -10.23
C TYR A 330 -0.61 -14.32 -10.97
N PRO A 331 -0.83 -14.20 -12.29
CA PRO A 331 -1.69 -15.13 -13.03
C PRO A 331 -1.19 -16.58 -13.00
N ASP A 332 0.14 -16.76 -12.88
CA ASP A 332 0.80 -18.07 -12.89
C ASP A 332 0.92 -18.70 -11.49
N GLY A 333 0.40 -18.06 -10.44
CA GLY A 333 0.44 -18.59 -9.08
C GLY A 333 -0.43 -19.84 -8.89
N GLU A 334 -0.05 -20.71 -7.94
CA GLU A 334 -0.80 -21.93 -7.62
C GLU A 334 -2.20 -21.58 -7.08
N PRO A 335 -3.30 -22.05 -7.72
CA PRO A 335 -4.65 -21.68 -7.30
C PRO A 335 -5.00 -22.18 -5.89
N THR A 336 -5.47 -21.26 -5.02
CA THR A 336 -6.01 -21.65 -3.71
C THR A 336 -7.53 -21.82 -3.72
N TYR A 337 -8.19 -21.27 -4.75
CA TYR A 337 -9.64 -21.16 -4.92
C TYR A 337 -10.35 -20.34 -3.82
N PHE A 338 -9.61 -19.66 -2.95
CA PHE A 338 -10.19 -18.66 -2.05
C PHE A 338 -10.48 -17.38 -2.81
N ILE A 339 -11.73 -16.93 -2.76
CA ILE A 339 -12.20 -15.74 -3.45
C ILE A 339 -12.93 -14.87 -2.44
N ALA A 340 -12.53 -13.61 -2.34
CA ALA A 340 -13.34 -12.55 -1.74
C ALA A 340 -13.98 -11.74 -2.86
N GLU A 341 -15.30 -11.57 -2.80
CA GLU A 341 -16.07 -10.78 -3.76
C GLU A 341 -16.83 -9.70 -3.00
N ILE A 342 -16.68 -8.45 -3.45
CA ILE A 342 -17.40 -7.29 -2.94
C ILE A 342 -18.46 -6.90 -3.95
N THR A 343 -19.73 -6.91 -3.54
CA THR A 343 -20.90 -6.51 -4.32
C THR A 343 -21.65 -5.38 -3.61
N ASP A 344 -22.40 -4.59 -4.39
CA ASP A 344 -23.39 -3.67 -3.82
C ASP A 344 -24.74 -4.40 -3.69
N GLU A 345 -25.09 -4.85 -2.50
CA GLU A 345 -26.37 -5.51 -2.22
C GLU A 345 -27.47 -4.45 -2.08
N GLY A 346 -27.64 -3.64 -3.13
CA GLY A 346 -28.52 -2.47 -3.14
C GLY A 346 -29.88 -2.77 -2.51
N MET A 347 -30.33 -1.88 -1.62
CA MET A 347 -31.72 -1.87 -1.14
C MET A 347 -32.62 -1.10 -2.09
#